data_AF-A0A9E3XET9-F1
#
_entry.id   AF-A0A9E3XET9-F1
#
_cell.length_a   1.000
_cell.length_b   1.000
_cell.length_c   1.000
_cell.angle_alpha   90.00
_cell.angle_beta   90.00
_cell.angle_gamma   90.00
#
_symmetry.space_group_name_H-M   'P 1'
#
loop_
_entity.id
_entity.type
_entity.pdbx_description
1 polymer ?
#
loop_
_entity_poly.entity_id
_entity_poly.type
_entity_poly.pdbx_seq_one_letter_code
_entity_poly.pdbx_strand_id
1 'polypeptide(L)' 'MPTTKHKSAALKSGTIKVDYLARVEGEGALWVKIRKNKVVDAKFKIFEPPRFFEAFLRGRDYREAPDITARIC' A
#
# COMPACT_ATOMS: atom_id res chain seq x y z
N MET A 1 -18.49 27.51 1.56
CA MET A 1 -18.10 26.09 1.39
C MET A 1 -18.41 25.34 2.68
N PRO A 2 -19.29 24.32 2.68
CA PRO A 2 -19.56 23.57 3.89
C PRO A 2 -18.34 22.71 4.23
N THR A 3 -17.68 23.01 5.34
CA THR A 3 -16.63 22.17 5.92
C THR A 3 -17.30 20.95 6.55
N THR A 4 -17.25 19.80 5.87
CA THR A 4 -17.68 18.51 6.41
C THR A 4 -16.77 18.15 7.60
N LYS A 5 -17.24 18.44 8.82
CA LYS A 5 -16.63 17.92 10.05
C LYS A 5 -16.91 16.41 10.11
N HIS A 6 -15.91 15.58 9.82
CA HIS A 6 -15.99 14.16 10.11
C HIS A 6 -15.99 13.95 11.63
N LYS A 7 -17.13 13.58 12.20
CA LYS A 7 -17.23 13.16 13.60
C LYS A 7 -16.36 11.90 13.80
N SER A 8 -15.28 12.02 14.56
CA SER A 8 -14.50 10.86 15.02
C SER A 8 -15.32 10.14 16.09
N ALA A 9 -15.97 9.03 15.72
CA ALA A 9 -16.57 8.12 16.69
C ALA A 9 -15.45 7.51 17.55
N ALA A 10 -15.60 7.55 18.88
CA ALA A 10 -14.59 7.04 19.82
C ALA A 10 -14.25 5.57 19.53
N LEU A 11 -13.01 5.27 19.12
CA LEU A 11 -12.59 3.93 18.71
C LEU A 11 -12.35 3.03 19.94
N LYS A 12 -13.42 2.48 20.50
CA LYS A 12 -13.34 1.30 21.36
C LYS A 12 -12.96 0.07 20.52
N SER A 13 -12.31 -0.90 21.17
CA SER A 13 -11.55 -2.00 20.55
C SER A 13 -12.21 -2.64 19.32
N GLY A 14 -11.46 -2.85 18.24
CA GLY A 14 -11.98 -3.37 16.98
C GLY A 14 -10.90 -3.66 15.95
N THR A 15 -11.31 -4.14 14.77
CA THR A 15 -10.42 -4.36 13.62
C THR A 15 -11.00 -3.66 12.40
N ILE A 16 -10.19 -2.86 11.72
CA ILE A 16 -10.51 -2.24 10.43
C ILE A 16 -9.84 -3.07 9.35
N LYS A 17 -10.60 -3.50 8.35
CA LYS A 17 -10.11 -4.23 7.18
C LYS A 17 -10.48 -3.44 5.94
N VAL A 18 -9.49 -3.18 5.11
CA VAL A 18 -9.66 -2.58 3.78
C VAL A 18 -9.00 -3.54 2.81
N ASP A 19 -9.82 -4.31 2.09
CA ASP A 19 -9.33 -5.38 1.21
C ASP A 19 -8.75 -4.85 -0.10
N TYR A 20 -9.17 -3.65 -0.54
CA TYR A 20 -8.57 -2.94 -1.67
C TYR A 20 -8.46 -1.45 -1.36
N LEU A 21 -7.23 -0.94 -1.36
CA LEU A 21 -6.93 0.44 -1.01
C LEU A 21 -6.97 1.32 -2.27
N ALA A 22 -7.79 2.37 -2.25
CA ALA A 22 -7.82 3.37 -3.32
C ALA A 22 -6.80 4.49 -3.07
N ARG A 23 -6.45 5.23 -4.13
CA ARG A 23 -5.51 6.37 -4.12
C ARG A 23 -4.09 5.96 -3.72
N VAL A 24 -3.64 4.81 -4.20
CA VAL A 24 -2.26 4.33 -4.13
C VAL A 24 -1.84 3.88 -5.52
N GLU A 25 -0.54 3.97 -5.80
CA GLU A 25 0.06 3.24 -6.92
C GLU A 25 0.13 1.76 -6.57
N GLY A 26 -0.25 0.90 -7.52
CA GLY A 26 -0.25 -0.54 -7.34
C GLY A 26 -1.41 -1.11 -6.52
N GLU A 27 -1.29 -2.37 -6.12
CA GLU A 27 -2.31 -3.11 -5.38
C GLU A 27 -1.95 -3.28 -3.89
N GLY A 28 -2.85 -2.80 -3.02
CA GLY A 28 -2.62 -2.84 -1.57
C GLY A 28 -3.89 -3.07 -0.74
N ALA A 29 -3.70 -3.65 0.44
CA ALA A 29 -4.73 -3.83 1.47
C ALA A 29 -4.21 -3.42 2.85
N LEU A 30 -5.12 -2.99 3.73
CA LEU A 30 -4.79 -2.53 5.07
C LEU A 30 -5.60 -3.29 6.12
N TRP A 31 -4.91 -3.78 7.15
CA TRP A 31 -5.52 -4.40 8.31
C TRP A 31 -5.03 -3.72 9.57
N VAL A 32 -5.93 -3.13 10.36
CA VAL A 32 -5.59 -2.37 11.57
C VAL A 32 -6.35 -2.92 12.76
N LYS A 33 -5.63 -3.26 13.83
CA LYS A 33 -6.21 -3.66 15.11
C LYS A 33 -6.14 -2.52 16.10
N ILE A 34 -7.27 -2.22 16.73
CA ILE A 34 -7.41 -1.15 17.71
C ILE A 34 -7.83 -1.75 19.05
N ARG A 35 -7.20 -1.31 20.15
CA ARG A 35 -7.59 -1.63 21.53
C ARG A 35 -7.53 -0.37 22.37
N LYS A 36 -8.57 -0.10 23.17
CA LYS A 36 -8.62 1.07 24.06
C LYS A 36 -8.24 2.38 23.34
N ASN A 37 -8.79 2.61 22.15
CA ASN A 37 -8.53 3.79 21.33
C ASN A 37 -7.06 3.98 20.88
N LYS A 38 -6.27 2.88 20.90
CA LYS A 38 -4.91 2.85 20.38
C LYS A 38 -4.78 1.78 19.32
N VAL A 39 -4.11 2.11 18.21
CA VAL A 39 -3.67 1.09 17.25
C VAL A 39 -2.63 0.22 17.94
N VAL A 40 -2.82 -1.10 17.88
CA VAL A 40 -1.91 -2.08 18.49
C VAL A 40 -1.24 -2.98 17.46
N ASP A 41 -1.76 -3.02 16.23
CA ASP A 41 -1.19 -3.76 15.11
C ASP A 41 -1.70 -3.12 13.80
N ALA A 42 -0.82 -3.01 12.81
CA ALA A 42 -1.14 -2.48 11.49
C ALA A 42 -0.35 -3.27 10.46
N LYS A 43 -1.05 -3.85 9.50
CA LYS A 43 -0.46 -4.65 8.43
C LYS A 43 -0.85 -4.04 7.10
N PHE A 44 0.15 -3.63 6.34
CA PHE A 44 0.01 -3.29 4.94
C PHE A 44 0.37 -4.51 4.10
N LYS A 45 -0.54 -4.93 3.24
CA LYS A 45 -0.34 -6.06 2.35
C LYS A 45 -0.20 -5.52 0.93
N ILE A 46 0.89 -5.88 0.29
CA ILE A 46 1.10 -5.66 -1.14
C ILE A 46 0.97 -7.04 -1.77
N PHE A 47 0.04 -7.19 -2.70
CA PHE A 47 -0.24 -8.49 -3.33
C PHE A 47 -0.06 -8.44 -4.85
N GLU A 48 0.66 -7.43 -5.33
CA GLU A 48 1.08 -7.36 -6.73
C GLU A 48 1.93 -8.58 -7.12
N PRO A 49 1.72 -9.14 -8.32
CA PRO A 49 2.55 -10.23 -8.80
C PRO A 49 4.01 -9.76 -8.99
N PRO A 50 5.00 -10.65 -8.81
CA PRO A 50 6.39 -10.30 -9.06
C PRO A 50 6.59 -9.92 -10.53
N ARG A 51 7.10 -8.70 -10.78
CA ARG A 51 7.35 -8.16 -12.13
C ARG A 51 8.77 -8.44 -12.66
N PHE A 52 9.62 -9.06 -11.84
CA PHE A 52 10.95 -9.58 -12.20
C PHE A 52 11.94 -8.60 -12.88
N PHE A 53 11.81 -7.28 -12.63
CA PHE A 53 12.71 -6.27 -13.23
C PHE A 53 14.20 -6.58 -13.03
N GLU A 54 14.60 -7.01 -11.83
CA GLU A 54 16.00 -7.35 -11.54
C GLU A 54 16.50 -8.54 -12.35
N ALA A 55 15.64 -9.53 -12.58
CA ALA A 55 15.99 -10.69 -13.42
C ALA A 55 16.15 -10.26 -14.88
N PHE A 56 15.30 -9.37 -15.39
CA PHE A 56 15.43 -8.82 -16.74
C PHE A 56 16.70 -8.00 -16.96
N LEU A 57 17.32 -7.46 -15.92
CA LEU A 57 18.56 -6.68 -16.04
C LEU A 57 19.83 -7.56 -16.10
N ARG A 58 19.76 -8.83 -15.73
CA ARG A 58 20.93 -9.72 -15.71
C ARG A 58 21.50 -9.90 -17.12
N GLY A 59 22.79 -9.60 -17.28
CA GLY A 59 23.52 -9.80 -18.54
C GLY A 59 23.19 -8.79 -19.65
N ARG A 60 22.38 -7.77 -19.37
CA ARG A 60 22.06 -6.69 -20.31
C ARG A 60 23.08 -5.56 -20.26
N ASP A 61 23.14 -4.79 -21.32
CA ASP A 61 23.99 -3.61 -21.39
C ASP A 61 23.46 -2.53 -20.44
N TYR A 62 24.36 -1.81 -19.75
CA TYR A 62 23.99 -0.81 -18.76
C TYR A 62 23.15 0.34 -19.35
N ARG A 63 23.24 0.59 -20.65
CA ARG A 63 22.44 1.60 -21.36
C ARG A 63 20.96 1.25 -21.42
N GLU A 64 20.59 -0.02 -21.28
CA GLU A 64 19.19 -0.48 -21.32
C GLU A 64 18.50 -0.34 -19.95
N ALA A 65 19.26 -0.20 -18.87
CA ALA A 65 18.74 -0.07 -17.51
C ALA A 65 17.66 1.03 -17.37
N PRO A 66 17.89 2.31 -17.77
CA PRO A 66 16.90 3.37 -17.60
C PRO A 66 15.59 3.07 -18.33
N ASP A 67 15.67 2.45 -19.52
CA ASP A 67 14.48 2.06 -20.25
C ASP A 67 13.72 0.95 -19.51
N ILE A 68 14.38 -0.11 -19.09
CA ILE A 68 13.68 -1.21 -18.41
C ILE A 68 13.10 -0.76 -17.07
N THR A 69 13.87 -0.02 -16.26
CA THR A 69 13.47 0.34 -14.89
C THR A 69 12.48 1.49 -14.82
N ALA A 70 12.36 2.33 -15.85
CA ALA A 70 11.36 3.40 -15.87
C ALA A 70 9.90 2.90 -15.86
N ARG A 71 9.68 1.58 -15.98
CA ARG A 71 8.35 0.95 -15.95
C ARG A 71 8.06 0.28 -14.59
N ILE A 72 8.94 0.44 -13.59
CA ILE A 72 8.75 -0.12 -12.24
C ILE A 72 7.62 0.57 -11.48
N CYS A 73 7.26 1.78 -11.84
CA CYS A 73 6.11 2.52 -11.35
C CYS A 73 5.52 3.30 -12.51
#